data_AF-A0A2N2SHS7-F1
#
_entry.id   AF-A0A2N2SHS7-F1
#
_cell.length_a   1.000
_cell.length_b   1.000
_cell.length_c   1.000
_cell.angle_alpha   90.00
_cell.angle_beta   90.00
_cell.angle_gamma   90.00
#
_symmetry.space_group_name_H-M   'P 1'
#
loop_
_entity.id
_entity.type
_entity.pdbx_description
1 polymer ?
#
loop_
_entity_poly.entity_id
_entity_poly.type
_entity_poly.pdbx_seq_one_letter_code
_entity_poly.pdbx_strand_id
1 'polypeptide(L)' 'ESLEIVDYVYFVSEGRIVAQGTPEEIRASEHPFVHQFVNAEADGPVPFHYPAAPMSSLLDRGVR' A
#
# COMPACT_ATOMS: atom_id res chain seq x y z
N GLU A 1 5.68 -5.96 15.06
CA GLU A 1 7.08 -5.76 14.60
C GLU A 1 7.51 -4.29 14.43
N SER A 2 7.43 -3.65 13.25
CA SER A 2 8.11 -2.34 13.05
C SER A 2 7.58 -1.18 13.89
N LEU A 3 6.28 -1.16 14.21
CA LEU A 3 5.67 -0.13 15.06
C LEU A 3 6.04 -0.26 16.55
N GLU A 4 6.75 -1.32 16.96
CA GLU A 4 7.11 -1.54 18.37
C GLU A 4 8.46 -0.93 18.76
N ILE A 5 9.28 -0.53 17.78
CA ILE A 5 10.66 -0.09 18.01
C ILE A 5 10.93 1.35 17.57
N VAL A 6 9.90 2.06 17.10
CA VAL A 6 10.00 3.43 16.56
C VAL A 6 9.17 4.39 17.38
N ASP A 7 9.66 5.61 17.58
CA ASP A 7 8.91 6.66 18.28
C ASP A 7 7.94 7.41 17.36
N TYR A 8 8.20 7.38 16.05
CA TYR A 8 7.43 8.13 15.06
C TYR A 8 7.53 7.51 13.67
N VAL A 9 6.46 7.65 12.89
CA VAL A 9 6.30 7.01 11.58
C VAL A 9 5.89 8.05 10.54
N TYR A 10 6.42 7.88 9.33
CA TYR A 10 6.00 8.60 8.13
C TYR A 10 5.65 7.58 7.04
N PHE A 11 4.45 7.69 6.48
CA PHE A 11 4.06 6.97 5.27
C PHE A 11 4.27 7.86 4.05
N VAL A 12 4.99 7.35 3.05
CA VAL A 12 5.32 8.08 1.82
C VAL A 12 4.81 7.29 0.62
N SER A 13 4.05 7.95 -0.25
CA SER A 13 3.59 7.39 -1.52
C SER A 13 3.52 8.50 -2.58
N GLU A 14 3.83 8.16 -3.84
CA GLU A 14 3.85 9.11 -4.96
C GLU A 14 4.68 10.39 -4.69
N GLY A 15 5.77 10.25 -3.93
CA GLY A 15 6.64 11.37 -3.55
C GLY A 15 6.04 12.33 -2.51
N ARG A 16 4.98 11.94 -1.80
CA ARG A 16 4.33 12.77 -0.77
C ARG A 16 4.17 12.00 0.54
N ILE A 17 4.17 12.71 1.66
CA ILE A 17 3.77 12.15 2.96
C ILE A 17 2.25 12.00 2.95
N VAL A 18 1.77 10.76 3.08
CA VAL A 18 0.34 10.43 3.08
C VAL A 18 -0.24 10.23 4.48
N ALA A 19 0.61 9.92 5.47
CA ALA A 19 0.27 9.90 6.89
C ALA A 19 1.53 10.00 7.75
N GLN A 20 1.39 10.47 8.98
CA GLN A 20 2.49 10.53 9.95
C GLN A 20 1.95 10.55 11.39
N GLY A 21 2.74 10.07 12.35
CA GLY A 21 2.35 10.05 13.76
C GLY A 21 3.18 9.10 14.61
N THR A 22 2.89 9.09 15.91
CA THR A 22 3.35 8.06 16.85
C THR A 22 2.75 6.69 16.52
N PRO A 23 3.36 5.58 16.99
CA PRO A 23 2.80 4.24 16.80
C PRO A 23 1.35 4.10 17.26
N GLU A 24 0.98 4.67 18.41
CA GLU A 24 -0.41 4.68 18.90
C GLU A 24 -1.35 5.40 17.91
N GLU A 25 -0.98 6.58 17.43
CA GLU A 25 -1.79 7.35 16.47
C GLU A 25 -1.95 6.61 15.14
N ILE A 26 -0.88 5.96 14.65
CA ILE A 26 -0.93 5.15 13.42
C ILE A 26 -1.84 3.94 13.58
N ARG A 27 -1.79 3.24 14.71
CA ARG A 27 -2.68 2.09 14.98
C ARG A 27 -4.15 2.50 15.12
N ALA A 28 -4.41 3.69 15.65
CA ALA A 28 -5.76 4.23 15.83
C ALA A 28 -6.30 4.97 14.59
N SER A 29 -5.50 5.13 13.53
CA SER A 29 -5.85 5.92 12.36
C SER A 29 -6.98 5.27 11.54
N GLU A 30 -8.06 6.02 11.29
CA GLU A 30 -9.13 5.65 10.37
C GLU A 30 -8.82 5.99 8.90
N HIS A 31 -7.65 6.58 8.61
CA HIS A 31 -7.26 6.86 7.24
C HIS A 31 -7.15 5.54 6.44
N PRO A 32 -7.90 5.35 5.33
CA PRO A 32 -8.04 4.04 4.68
C PRO A 32 -6.73 3.37 4.27
N PHE A 33 -5.76 4.14 3.78
CA PHE A 33 -4.43 3.62 3.42
C PHE A 33 -3.67 3.09 4.63
N VAL A 34 -3.72 3.82 5.75
CA VAL A 34 -3.00 3.45 6.98
C VAL A 34 -3.66 2.24 7.59
N HIS A 35 -4.99 2.23 7.65
CA HIS A 35 -5.76 1.09 8.15
C HIS A 35 -5.46 -0.19 7.37
N GLN A 36 -5.54 -0.12 6.03
CA GLN A 36 -5.24 -1.26 5.17
C GLN A 36 -3.82 -1.79 5.42
N PHE A 37 -2.83 -0.90 5.48
CA PHE A 37 -1.43 -1.28 5.66
C PHE A 37 -1.17 -1.90 7.04
N VAL A 38 -1.64 -1.25 8.11
CA VAL A 38 -1.41 -1.67 9.51
C VAL A 38 -2.10 -3.00 9.79
N ASN A 39 -3.31 -3.22 9.26
CA ASN A 39 -4.08 -4.44 9.46
C ASN A 39 -3.85 -5.52 8.40
N ALA A 40 -2.96 -5.26 7.43
CA ALA A 40 -2.67 -6.17 6.31
C ALA A 40 -3.93 -6.62 5.54
N GLU A 41 -4.87 -5.70 5.33
CA GLU A 41 -6.12 -5.98 4.62
C GLU A 41 -5.88 -6.14 3.11
N ALA A 42 -6.49 -7.18 2.52
CA ALA A 42 -6.37 -7.45 1.09
C ALA A 42 -7.09 -6.41 0.23
N ASP A 43 -8.18 -5.84 0.76
CA ASP A 43 -8.99 -4.82 0.11
C ASP A 43 -8.69 -3.43 0.68
N GLY A 44 -8.84 -2.39 -0.15
CA GLY A 44 -8.62 -1.01 0.26
C GLY A 44 -8.16 -0.13 -0.89
N PRO A 45 -7.70 1.10 -0.60
CA PRO A 45 -7.25 2.05 -1.62
C PRO A 45 -6.01 1.58 -2.40
N VAL A 46 -5.22 0.66 -1.86
CA VAL A 46 -4.07 0.06 -2.55
C VAL A 46 -4.47 -1.36 -2.99
N PRO A 47 -4.90 -1.57 -4.24
CA PRO A 47 -5.33 -2.88 -4.69
C PRO A 47 -4.13 -3.84 -4.77
N PHE A 48 -4.33 -5.07 -4.29
CA PHE A 48 -3.32 -6.12 -4.41
C PHE A 48 -3.10 -6.54 -5.88
N HIS A 49 -4.16 -6.52 -6.68
CA HIS A 49 -4.09 -6.82 -8.11
C HIS A 49 -3.88 -5.55 -8.92
N TYR A 50 -2.69 -5.43 -9.52
CA TYR A 50 -2.43 -4.41 -10.51
C TYR A 50 -2.98 -4.84 -11.88
N PRO A 51 -3.63 -3.95 -12.64
CA PRO A 51 -4.10 -4.28 -13.96
C PRO A 51 -2.93 -4.71 -14.85
N ALA A 52 -3.08 -5.87 -15.48
CA ALA A 52 -2.13 -6.41 -16.45
C ALA A 52 -2.78 -6.45 -17.83
N ALA A 53 -1.95 -6.37 -18.86
CA ALA A 53 -2.42 -6.59 -20.22
C ALA A 53 -2.98 -8.01 -20.36
N PRO A 54 -4.04 -8.22 -21.17
CA PRO A 54 -4.59 -9.56 -21.38
C PRO A 54 -3.53 -10.48 -21.98
N MET A 55 -3.54 -11.75 -21.58
CA MET A 55 -2.55 -12.75 -21.98
C MET A 55 -2.37 -12.83 -23.51
N SER A 56 -3.45 -12.67 -24.27
CA SER A 56 -3.43 -12.64 -25.75
C SER A 56 -2.45 -11.59 -26.30
N SER A 57 -2.41 -10.40 -25.71
CA SER A 57 -1.52 -9.32 -26.15
C SER A 57 -0.03 -9.63 -26.00
N LEU A 58 0.33 -10.56 -25.11
CA LEU A 58 1.71 -11.01 -24.91
C LEU A 58 2.10 -12.06 -25.96
N LEU A 59 1.14 -12.86 -26.43
CA LEU A 59 1.38 -13.90 -27.43
C LEU A 59 1.61 -13.31 -28.83
N ASP A 60 0.89 -12.23 -29.17
CA ASP A 60 1.05 -11.54 -30.46
C ASP A 60 2.44 -10.89 -30.64
N ARG A 61 3.20 -10.71 -29.56
CA ARG A 61 4.56 -10.14 -29.57
C ARG A 61 5.65 -11.13 -29.98
N GLY A 62 5.37 -12.43 -30.00
CA GLY A 62 6.32 -13.49 -30.38
C GLY A 62 6.15 -14.01 -31.81
N VAL A 63 5.18 -13.49 -32.56
CA VAL A 63 4.79 -13.97 -33.91
C VAL A 63 5.30 -13.04 -35.03
N ARG A 64 6.29 -12.17 -34.76
CA ARG A 64 6.98 -11.39 -35.79
C ARG A 64 8.38 -11.89 -36.04
#